data_AF-A0A8J3FPC5-F1
#
_entry.id   AF-A0A8J3FPC5-F1
#
_cell.length_a   1.000
_cell.length_b   1.000
_cell.length_c   1.000
_cell.angle_alpha   90.00
_cell.angle_beta   90.00
_cell.angle_gamma   90.00
#
_symmetry.space_group_name_H-M   'P 1'
#
loop_
_entity.id
_entity.type
_entity.pdbx_description
1 polymer ?
#
loop_
_entity_poly.entity_id
_entity_poly.type
_entity_poly.pdbx_seq_one_letter_code
_entity_poly.pdbx_strand_id
1 'polypeptide(L)' 'MTQTEKLTMLHGSGGCGYAGCIPANTRLGIPALRLQDGPLGVGDGATGVTQLPAPVAGATPGTPR' A
#
# COMPACT_ATOMS: atom_id res chain seq x y z
N MET A 1 5.14 12.70 19.87
CA MET A 1 4.26 12.96 18.72
C MET A 1 3.11 13.83 19.19
N THR A 2 2.72 14.86 18.44
CA THR A 2 1.58 15.73 18.77
C THR A 2 0.25 15.06 18.42
N GLN A 3 -0.87 15.63 18.87
CA GLN A 3 -2.20 15.13 18.46
C GLN A 3 -2.39 15.27 16.94
N THR A 4 -2.05 16.43 16.37
CA THR A 4 -2.14 16.68 14.92
C THR A 4 -1.29 15.70 14.13
N GLU A 5 -0.05 15.46 14.55
CA GLU A 5 0.82 14.46 13.91
C GLU A 5 0.19 13.06 13.92
N LYS A 6 -0.49 12.65 15.00
CA LYS A 6 -1.21 11.37 15.04
C LYS A 6 -2.40 11.34 14.07
N LEU A 7 -3.21 12.40 14.03
CA LEU A 7 -4.36 12.48 13.15
C LEU A 7 -3.94 12.37 11.67
N THR A 8 -2.87 13.07 11.29
CA THR A 8 -2.29 12.98 9.95
C THR A 8 -1.88 11.54 9.59
N MET A 9 -1.41 10.75 10.55
CA MET A 9 -1.02 9.36 10.31
C MET A 9 -2.21 8.37 10.28
N LEU A 10 -3.42 8.79 10.69
CA LEU A 10 -4.60 7.95 10.81
C LEU A 10 -5.49 7.97 9.57
N HIS A 11 -5.29 8.92 8.67
CA HIS A 11 -6.04 9.01 7.43
C HIS A 11 -5.11 9.25 6.25
N GLY A 12 -5.41 8.62 5.12
CA GLY A 12 -4.73 8.91 3.88
C GLY A 12 -5.08 10.31 3.35
N SER A 13 -4.23 10.82 2.46
CA SER A 13 -4.58 11.87 1.50
C SER A 13 -4.84 11.24 0.13
N GLY A 14 -5.70 11.89 -0.67
CA GLY A 14 -6.00 11.45 -2.04
C GLY A 14 -4.98 11.97 -3.07
N GLY A 15 -5.07 11.46 -4.31
CA GLY A 15 -4.45 12.08 -5.50
C GLY A 15 -2.96 11.82 -5.70
N CYS A 16 -2.38 10.76 -5.11
CA CYS A 16 -0.94 10.53 -5.15
C CYS A 16 -0.48 9.38 -6.09
N GLY A 17 -1.39 8.72 -6.80
CA GLY A 17 -1.06 7.58 -7.69
C GLY A 17 -0.81 6.25 -6.96
N TYR A 18 -1.30 6.16 -5.72
CA TYR A 18 -1.29 4.99 -4.84
C TYR A 18 -2.69 4.84 -4.26
N ALA A 19 -3.08 3.63 -3.85
CA ALA A 19 -4.33 3.39 -3.13
C ALA A 19 -4.50 4.27 -1.87
N GLY A 20 -3.39 4.65 -1.22
CA GLY A 20 -3.40 5.67 -0.17
C GLY A 20 -2.03 6.27 0.13
N CYS A 21 -2.01 7.50 0.63
CA CYS A 21 -0.77 8.18 1.01
C CYS A 21 -0.86 8.84 2.38
N ILE A 22 0.22 8.75 3.15
CA ILE A 22 0.39 9.46 4.43
C ILE A 22 1.66 10.29 4.31
N PRO A 23 1.62 11.61 4.56
CA PRO A 23 2.80 12.45 4.46
C PRO A 23 3.83 12.10 5.56
N ALA A 24 5.10 12.45 5.31
CA ALA A 24 6.18 12.21 6.27
C ALA A 24 5.99 13.02 7.56
N ASN A 25 6.43 12.46 8.70
CA ASN A 25 6.65 13.20 9.93
C ASN A 25 8.16 13.39 10.12
N THR A 26 8.70 14.43 9.48
CA THR A 26 10.14 14.68 9.38
C THR A 26 10.78 15.03 10.72
N ARG A 27 10.04 15.66 11.65
CA ARG A 27 10.51 15.94 13.02
C ARG A 27 10.85 14.67 13.79
N LEU A 28 10.16 13.56 13.48
CA LEU A 28 10.38 12.24 14.08
C LEU A 28 11.16 11.28 13.17
N GLY A 29 11.60 11.72 11.98
CA GLY A 29 12.30 10.86 11.03
C GLY A 29 11.42 9.77 10.40
N ILE A 30 10.10 9.93 10.40
CA ILE A 30 9.17 8.95 9.81
C ILE A 30 8.98 9.30 8.33
N PRO A 31 9.25 8.37 7.39
CA PRO A 31 9.07 8.62 5.97
C PRO A 31 7.59 8.72 5.59
N ALA A 32 7.32 9.25 4.41
CA ALA A 32 5.98 9.17 3.84
C ALA A 32 5.61 7.71 3.59
N LEU A 33 4.35 7.35 3.85
CA LEU A 33 3.82 6.02 3.57
C LEU A 33 2.99 6.07 2.29
N ARG A 34 3.14 5.05 1.47
CA ARG A 34 2.51 4.88 0.16
C ARG A 34 1.93 3.47 0.11
N LEU A 35 0.61 3.35 0.18
CA LEU A 35 -0.12 2.08 0.22
C LEU A 35 -0.49 1.70 -1.21
N GLN A 36 -0.04 0.53 -1.67
CA GLN A 36 -0.28 0.03 -3.02
C GLN A 36 -1.32 -1.09 -3.03
N ASP A 37 -2.14 -1.11 -4.08
CA ASP A 37 -3.01 -2.26 -4.37
C ASP A 37 -2.19 -3.54 -4.64
N GLY A 38 -2.78 -4.71 -4.30
CA GLY A 38 -1.98 -5.92 -4.04
C GLY A 38 -2.50 -7.32 -4.40
N PRO A 39 -3.80 -7.63 -4.65
CA PRO A 39 -4.23 -9.04 -4.68
C PRO A 39 -3.52 -9.94 -5.71
N LEU A 40 -3.02 -9.39 -6.81
CA LEU A 40 -2.38 -10.13 -7.91
C LEU A 40 -1.05 -9.50 -8.36
N GLY A 41 -0.37 -8.79 -7.46
CA GLY A 41 0.81 -7.99 -7.76
C GLY A 41 0.62 -6.51 -7.45
N VAL A 42 1.60 -5.69 -7.81
CA VAL A 42 1.57 -4.24 -7.57
C VAL A 42 0.57 -3.60 -8.53
N GLY A 43 -0.47 -2.96 -7.98
CA GLY A 43 -1.57 -2.36 -8.72
C GLY A 43 -1.32 -0.93 -9.20
N ASP A 44 -2.40 -0.15 -9.26
CA ASP A 44 -2.38 1.30 -9.52
C ASP A 44 -1.68 1.74 -10.82
N GLY A 45 -1.76 0.90 -11.86
CA GLY A 45 -1.15 1.18 -13.18
C GLY A 45 0.37 1.04 -13.21
N ALA A 46 0.98 0.43 -12.18
CA ALA A 46 2.40 0.12 -12.16
C ALA A 46 2.81 -0.76 -13.35
N THR A 47 3.98 -0.50 -13.92
CA THR A 47 4.55 -1.25 -15.05
C THR A 47 5.89 -1.87 -14.66
N GLY A 48 6.31 -2.93 -15.36
CA GLY A 48 7.55 -3.64 -15.04
C GLY A 48 7.48 -4.48 -13.76
N VAL A 49 6.27 -4.83 -13.31
CA VAL A 49 6.01 -5.64 -12.12
C VAL A 49 5.45 -7.00 -12.50
N THR A 50 5.64 -7.99 -11.63
CA THR A 50 5.10 -9.34 -11.84
C THR A 50 3.59 -9.36 -11.68
N GLN A 51 2.89 -9.80 -12.72
CA GLN A 51 1.45 -10.04 -12.69
C GLN A 51 1.19 -11.49 -12.28
N LEU A 52 0.81 -11.69 -11.03
CA LEU A 52 0.53 -13.03 -10.49
C LEU A 52 -0.81 -13.56 -11.01
N PRO A 53 -1.03 -14.89 -11.03
CA PRO A 53 -2.35 -15.46 -11.26
C PRO A 53 -3.38 -14.90 -10.26
N ALA A 54 -4.65 -14.85 -10.66
CA ALA A 54 -5.72 -14.41 -9.78
C ALA A 54 -5.72 -15.21 -8.45
N PRO A 55 -6.06 -14.57 -7.30
CA PRO A 55 -6.02 -15.24 -5.98
C PRO A 55 -6.78 -16.56 -5.92
N VAL A 56 -7.90 -16.68 -6.64
CA VAL A 56 -8.69 -17.92 -6.70
C VAL A 56 -7.88 -19.09 -7.28
N ALA A 57 -6.99 -18.84 -8.25
CA ALA A 57 -6.11 -19.86 -8.81
C ALA A 57 -5.01 -20.32 -7.84
N GLY A 58 -4.72 -19.53 -6.80
CA GLY A 58 -3.80 -19.90 -5.72
C GLY A 58 -4.50 -20.58 -4.53
N ALA A 59 -5.82 -20.46 -4.40
CA ALA A 59 -6.61 -21.14 -3.37
C ALA A 59 -7.02 -22.57 -3.78
N THR A 60 -7.07 -22.85 -5.08
CA THR A 60 -7.45 -24.15 -5.64
C THR A 60 -6.38 -25.25 -5.60
N PRO A 61 -5.05 -25.00 -5.65
CA PRO A 61 -4.08 -26.06 -5.52
C PRO A 61 -4.22 -26.66 -4.12
N GLY A 62 -4.56 -27.94 -4.03
CA GLY A 62 -4.72 -28.69 -2.77
C GLY A 62 -3.42 -28.88 -1.99
N THR A 63 -2.46 -27.98 -2.16
CA THR A 63 -1.14 -27.97 -1.56
C THR A 63 -0.93 -26.61 -0.89
N PRO A 64 -1.25 -26.45 0.41
CA PRO A 64 -0.54 -25.47 1.20
C PRO A 64 0.95 -25.81 1.08
N ARG A 65 1.76 -24.79 0.79
CA ARG A 65 3.20 -24.99 0.59
C ARG A 65 3.89 -25.45 1.86
#